data_AF-A0A225DPC5-F1
#
_entry.id   AF-A0A225DPC5-F1
#
_cell.length_a   1.000
_cell.length_b   1.000
_cell.length_c   1.000
_cell.angle_alpha   90.00
_cell.angle_beta   90.00
_cell.angle_gamma   90.00
#
_symmetry.space_group_name_H-M   'P 1'
#
loop_
_entity.id
_entity.type
_entity.pdbx_description
1 polymer ?
#
loop_
_entity_poly.entity_id
_entity_poly.type
_entity_poly.pdbx_seq_one_letter_code
_entity_poly.pdbx_strand_id
1 'polypeptide(L)'
;MLSQKISRSTGWRMSHDSAIKPWQHESWLFPRDPLFDEKAGPILDLYAGRWDGQPLGPKDFVLSMDEKTSIQARGRTHGEMPPEPHQPRRIEAEYDRNGVLQYLAAWDVRRGMILGRCERKTGIQPFGRLVDRVLVQPPYVDATRLFFVVDNGSSHHGRTSVVRMQKTGHANRAGSHADSCELAEPRGDRLFDFPEKRC
;
A
#
# COMPACT_ATOMS: atom_id res chain seq x y z
N MET A 1 -4.02 55.95 -14.97
CA MET A 1 -4.16 54.69 -15.72
C MET A 1 -5.48 54.05 -15.28
N LEU A 2 -6.46 53.96 -16.17
CA LEU A 2 -7.81 53.48 -15.87
C LEU A 2 -7.79 51.97 -15.55
N SER A 3 -8.29 51.60 -14.38
CA SER A 3 -8.55 50.20 -14.03
C SER A 3 -9.71 49.69 -14.89
N GLN A 4 -9.40 48.94 -15.94
CA GLN A 4 -10.44 48.31 -16.77
C GLN A 4 -11.06 47.14 -16.00
N LYS A 5 -12.40 47.13 -15.94
CA LYS A 5 -13.16 46.00 -15.38
C LYS A 5 -13.08 44.82 -16.34
N ILE A 6 -12.32 43.79 -15.99
CA ILE A 6 -12.26 42.52 -16.72
C ILE A 6 -13.39 41.58 -16.29
N SER A 7 -13.87 40.75 -17.22
CA SER A 7 -14.87 39.72 -16.90
C SER A 7 -14.25 38.53 -16.15
N ARG A 8 -15.06 37.82 -15.36
CA ARG A 8 -14.64 36.57 -14.67
C ARG A 8 -14.04 35.54 -15.62
N SER A 9 -14.62 35.38 -16.81
CA SER A 9 -14.14 34.43 -17.82
C SER A 9 -12.77 34.83 -18.39
N THR A 10 -12.50 36.13 -18.51
CA THR A 10 -11.19 36.63 -18.94
C THR A 10 -10.13 36.40 -17.86
N GLY A 11 -10.46 36.65 -16.59
CA GLY A 11 -9.58 36.30 -15.48
C GLY A 11 -9.27 34.80 -15.40
N TRP A 12 -10.28 33.94 -15.62
CA TRP A 12 -10.10 32.50 -15.62
C TRP A 12 -9.17 32.02 -16.74
N ARG A 13 -9.32 32.54 -17.97
CA ARG A 13 -8.40 32.24 -19.09
C ARG A 13 -6.98 32.69 -18.80
N MET A 14 -6.81 33.93 -18.32
CA MET A 14 -5.48 34.44 -17.97
C MET A 14 -4.80 33.58 -16.90
N SER A 15 -5.52 33.21 -15.84
CA SER A 15 -5.02 32.29 -14.82
C SER A 15 -4.69 30.91 -15.39
N HIS A 16 -5.56 30.37 -16.24
CA HIS A 16 -5.36 29.05 -16.86
C HIS A 16 -4.11 29.00 -17.74
N ASP A 17 -3.88 30.06 -18.54
CA ASP A 17 -2.76 30.20 -19.48
C ASP A 17 -1.46 30.69 -18.82
N SER A 18 -1.50 31.07 -17.54
CA SER A 18 -0.32 31.54 -16.82
C SER A 18 0.68 30.40 -16.58
N ALA A 19 1.96 30.66 -16.85
CA ALA A 19 3.04 29.71 -16.59
C ALA A 19 3.25 29.43 -15.09
N ILE A 20 2.96 30.41 -14.23
CA ILE A 20 3.05 30.28 -12.77
C ILE A 20 1.63 30.29 -12.22
N LYS A 21 1.29 29.26 -11.45
CA LYS A 21 -0.05 29.02 -10.90
C LYS A 21 0.04 28.95 -9.37
N PRO A 22 0.19 30.09 -8.65
CA PRO A 22 0.43 30.10 -7.19
C PRO A 22 -0.72 29.51 -6.35
N TRP A 23 -1.91 29.35 -6.95
CA TRP A 23 -3.04 28.65 -6.32
C TRP A 23 -2.96 27.12 -6.45
N GLN A 24 -2.08 26.60 -7.31
CA GLN A 24 -1.77 25.18 -7.39
C GLN A 24 -0.71 24.85 -6.35
N HIS A 25 -0.93 23.77 -5.61
CA HIS A 25 0.01 23.24 -4.64
C HIS A 25 -0.07 21.72 -4.70
N GLU A 26 1.08 21.08 -4.52
CA GLU A 26 1.19 19.63 -4.46
C GLU A 26 1.99 19.23 -3.23
N SER A 27 1.70 18.06 -2.70
CA SER A 27 2.51 17.47 -1.65
C SER A 27 3.85 17.02 -2.24
N TRP A 28 4.96 17.48 -1.66
CA TRP A 28 6.31 17.09 -2.05
C TRP A 28 7.01 16.34 -0.93
N LEU A 29 7.70 15.24 -1.27
CA LEU A 29 8.52 14.49 -0.32
C LEU A 29 9.98 14.91 -0.50
N PHE A 30 10.55 15.54 0.54
CA PHE A 30 11.97 15.82 0.59
C PHE A 30 12.69 14.65 1.29
N PRO A 31 13.62 13.94 0.62
CA PRO A 31 14.39 12.88 1.26
C PRO A 31 15.12 13.41 2.50
N ARG A 32 14.90 12.76 3.64
CA ARG A 32 15.56 13.10 4.92
C ARG A 32 16.67 12.12 5.29
N ASP A 33 16.65 10.93 4.69
CA ASP A 33 17.64 9.90 4.91
C ASP A 33 18.75 10.07 3.87
N PRO A 34 20.03 10.25 4.27
CA PRO A 34 21.15 10.33 3.33
C PRO A 34 21.27 9.10 2.42
N LEU A 35 20.77 7.94 2.86
CA LEU A 35 20.79 6.68 2.11
C LEU A 35 19.43 6.38 1.46
N PHE A 36 18.58 7.39 1.27
CA PHE A 36 17.25 7.19 0.72
C PHE A 36 17.27 6.49 -0.65
N ASP A 37 18.14 6.92 -1.56
CA ASP A 37 18.22 6.36 -2.91
C ASP A 37 18.67 4.90 -2.89
N GLU A 38 19.65 4.57 -2.06
CA GLU A 38 20.15 3.19 -1.87
C GLU A 38 19.06 2.27 -1.31
N LYS A 39 18.22 2.77 -0.41
CA LYS A 39 17.10 2.01 0.19
C LYS A 39 15.90 1.90 -0.75
N ALA A 40 15.60 2.96 -1.50
CA ALA A 40 14.46 3.02 -2.39
C ALA A 40 14.69 2.21 -3.68
N GLY A 41 15.92 2.19 -4.20
CA GLY A 41 16.28 1.50 -5.44
C GLY A 41 15.78 0.04 -5.51
N PRO A 42 16.13 -0.83 -4.55
CA PRO A 42 15.68 -2.22 -4.55
C PRO A 42 14.15 -2.39 -4.50
N ILE A 43 13.44 -1.49 -3.81
CA ILE A 43 11.97 -1.50 -3.76
C ILE A 43 11.39 -1.11 -5.12
N LEU A 44 11.96 -0.09 -5.76
CA LEU A 44 11.56 0.34 -7.11
C LEU A 44 11.85 -0.75 -8.14
N ASP A 45 12.98 -1.45 -8.03
CA ASP A 45 13.30 -2.61 -8.87
C ASP A 45 12.27 -3.72 -8.71
N LEU A 46 11.86 -4.05 -7.47
CA LEU A 46 10.80 -5.03 -7.23
C LEU A 46 9.49 -4.64 -7.90
N TYR A 47 9.09 -3.37 -7.80
CA TYR A 47 7.90 -2.86 -8.48
C TYR A 47 8.05 -2.88 -10.01
N ALA A 48 9.25 -2.66 -10.53
CA ALA A 48 9.58 -2.86 -11.94
C ALA A 48 9.70 -4.34 -12.35
N GLY A 49 9.53 -5.28 -11.42
CA GLY A 49 9.61 -6.71 -11.69
C GLY A 49 11.04 -7.22 -11.81
N ARG A 50 11.98 -6.63 -11.07
CA ARG A 50 13.39 -7.02 -11.01
C ARG A 50 13.85 -7.24 -9.57
N TRP A 51 14.84 -8.09 -9.39
CA TRP A 51 15.53 -8.31 -8.13
C TRP A 51 16.98 -8.68 -8.39
N ASP A 52 17.92 -8.01 -7.72
CA ASP A 52 19.37 -8.18 -7.91
C ASP A 52 19.79 -8.12 -9.39
N GLY A 53 19.25 -7.14 -10.12
CA GLY A 53 19.51 -6.95 -11.54
C GLY A 53 18.87 -7.99 -12.48
N GLN A 54 18.12 -8.99 -11.98
CA GLN A 54 17.46 -10.02 -12.77
C GLN A 54 15.94 -9.84 -12.81
N PRO A 55 15.23 -10.23 -13.89
CA PRO A 55 13.78 -10.21 -13.92
C PRO A 55 13.18 -11.22 -12.93
N LEU A 56 12.05 -10.86 -12.33
CA LEU A 56 11.26 -11.79 -11.51
C LEU A 56 10.67 -12.90 -12.38
N GLY A 57 10.76 -14.13 -11.88
CA GLY A 57 10.21 -15.32 -12.50
C GLY A 57 8.68 -15.39 -12.43
N PRO A 58 8.08 -16.40 -13.08
CA PRO A 58 6.63 -16.56 -13.14
C PRO A 58 5.96 -16.96 -11.81
N LYS A 59 6.76 -17.42 -10.84
CA LYS A 59 6.32 -17.82 -9.49
C LYS A 59 6.85 -16.89 -8.39
N ASP A 60 7.33 -15.71 -8.79
CA ASP A 60 7.77 -14.67 -7.87
C ASP A 60 6.68 -13.59 -7.78
N PHE A 61 6.23 -13.27 -6.57
CA PHE A 61 5.20 -12.26 -6.36
C PHE A 61 5.67 -11.16 -5.42
N VAL A 62 5.23 -9.94 -5.70
CA VAL A 62 5.52 -8.74 -4.91
C VAL A 62 4.23 -8.26 -4.29
N LEU A 63 4.16 -8.32 -2.97
CA LEU A 63 3.01 -8.00 -2.15
C LEU A 63 3.31 -6.73 -1.36
N SER A 64 2.65 -5.63 -1.73
CA SER A 64 2.65 -4.40 -0.93
C SER A 64 1.53 -4.48 0.10
N MET A 65 1.85 -4.37 1.39
CA MET A 65 0.86 -4.51 2.46
C MET A 65 0.82 -3.28 3.35
N ASP A 66 -0.39 -2.86 3.71
CA ASP A 66 -0.63 -1.68 4.54
C ASP A 66 -1.89 -1.85 5.41
N GLU A 67 -2.00 -1.01 6.43
CA GLU A 67 -3.13 -0.93 7.36
C GLU A 67 -3.84 0.42 7.24
N LYS A 68 -5.02 0.43 6.63
CA LYS A 68 -5.92 1.58 6.72
C LYS A 68 -6.66 1.54 8.05
N THR A 69 -6.22 2.40 8.96
CA THR A 69 -6.76 2.46 10.32
C THR A 69 -8.02 3.33 10.43
N SER A 70 -8.79 3.09 11.49
CA SER A 70 -9.93 3.92 11.93
C SER A 70 -11.00 4.18 10.87
N ILE A 71 -11.29 3.18 10.04
CA ILE A 71 -12.40 3.24 9.08
C ILE A 71 -13.70 3.22 9.86
N GLN A 72 -14.45 4.31 9.78
CA GLN A 72 -15.75 4.41 10.45
C GLN A 72 -16.75 3.45 9.82
N ALA A 73 -17.31 2.55 10.62
CA ALA A 73 -18.42 1.71 10.22
C ALA A 73 -19.71 2.54 10.33
N ARG A 74 -20.14 3.12 9.22
CA ARG A 74 -21.35 3.94 9.15
C ARG A 74 -22.53 3.09 8.70
N GLY A 75 -23.56 2.97 9.54
CA GLY A 75 -24.86 2.42 9.16
C GLY A 75 -25.75 3.53 8.62
N ARG A 76 -26.45 3.30 7.51
CA ARG A 76 -27.42 4.30 7.02
C ARG A 76 -28.71 4.16 7.79
N THR A 77 -29.21 5.27 8.30
CA THR A 77 -30.46 5.32 9.08
C THR A 77 -31.68 5.09 8.18
N HIS A 78 -31.60 5.49 6.91
CA HIS A 78 -32.63 5.26 5.90
C HIS A 78 -32.06 4.66 4.60
N GLY A 79 -32.93 3.97 3.85
CA GLY A 79 -32.61 3.43 2.53
C GLY A 79 -32.31 4.54 1.52
N GLU A 80 -31.51 4.23 0.51
CA GLU A 80 -31.24 5.19 -0.57
C GLU A 80 -32.43 5.32 -1.53
N MET A 81 -32.59 6.52 -2.09
CA MET A 81 -33.47 6.71 -3.24
C MET A 81 -32.66 6.58 -4.54
N PRO A 82 -33.07 5.71 -5.47
CA PRO A 82 -32.39 5.55 -6.75
C PRO A 82 -32.45 6.86 -7.56
N PRO A 83 -31.52 7.04 -8.52
CA PRO A 83 -31.59 8.16 -9.46
C PRO A 83 -32.78 8.00 -10.42
N GLU A 84 -33.37 9.13 -10.82
CA GLU A 84 -34.47 9.22 -11.79
C GLU A 84 -34.17 10.37 -12.79
N PRO A 85 -34.85 10.46 -13.95
CA PRO A 85 -34.69 11.60 -14.84
C PRO A 85 -34.84 12.94 -14.10
N HIS A 86 -33.84 13.81 -14.22
CA HIS A 86 -33.75 15.09 -13.51
C HIS A 86 -33.65 15.01 -11.97
N GLN A 87 -33.41 13.83 -11.40
CA GLN A 87 -33.21 13.64 -9.97
C GLN A 87 -31.96 12.79 -9.67
N PRO A 88 -30.94 13.36 -9.00
CA PRO A 88 -29.78 12.57 -8.58
C PRO A 88 -30.16 11.58 -7.48
N ARG A 89 -29.39 10.49 -7.38
CA ARG A 89 -29.44 9.57 -6.23
C ARG A 89 -29.38 10.37 -4.94
N ARG A 90 -30.28 10.08 -3.99
CA ARG A 90 -30.25 10.69 -2.66
C ARG A 90 -29.80 9.64 -1.65
N ILE A 91 -28.79 10.00 -0.88
CA ILE A 91 -28.24 9.21 0.21
C ILE A 91 -28.50 9.99 1.49
N GLU A 92 -29.00 9.31 2.51
CA GLU A 92 -29.24 9.92 3.82
C GLU A 92 -27.94 10.52 4.38
N ALA A 93 -28.04 11.74 4.89
CA ALA A 93 -26.90 12.47 5.46
C ALA A 93 -26.62 12.00 6.89
N GLU A 94 -27.66 11.63 7.63
CA GLU A 94 -27.55 11.05 8.96
C GLU A 94 -27.09 9.58 8.88
N TYR A 95 -26.32 9.16 9.88
CA TYR A 95 -25.79 7.80 9.96
C TYR A 95 -25.56 7.37 11.41
N ASP A 96 -25.75 6.08 11.64
CA ASP A 96 -25.43 5.42 12.89
C ASP A 96 -23.94 5.07 12.95
N ARG A 97 -23.32 5.38 14.09
CA ARG A 97 -21.91 5.07 14.35
C ARG A 97 -21.78 3.67 14.91
N ASN A 98 -21.44 2.71 14.07
CA ASN A 98 -21.23 1.31 14.46
C ASN A 98 -19.78 1.00 14.90
N GLY A 99 -19.06 2.03 15.36
CA GLY A 99 -17.66 1.94 15.75
C GLY A 99 -16.68 2.10 14.59
N VAL A 100 -15.46 1.60 14.79
CA VAL A 100 -14.35 1.70 13.83
C VAL A 100 -13.76 0.33 13.53
N LEU A 101 -13.37 0.13 12.28
CA LEU A 101 -12.67 -1.04 11.79
C LEU A 101 -11.29 -0.66 11.26
N GLN A 102 -10.40 -1.63 11.27
CA GLN A 102 -9.06 -1.54 10.70
C GLN A 102 -9.04 -2.43 9.48
N TYR A 103 -8.72 -1.90 8.31
CA TYR A 103 -8.62 -2.68 7.10
C TYR A 103 -7.15 -2.94 6.79
N LEU A 104 -6.74 -4.20 6.85
CA LEU A 104 -5.41 -4.63 6.49
C LEU A 104 -5.50 -5.23 5.08
N ALA A 105 -4.64 -4.78 4.18
CA ALA A 105 -4.66 -5.17 2.78
C ALA A 105 -3.27 -5.63 2.31
N ALA A 106 -3.27 -6.62 1.43
CA ALA A 106 -2.14 -7.05 0.63
C ALA A 106 -2.48 -6.83 -0.84
N TRP A 107 -1.75 -5.94 -1.49
CA TRP A 107 -1.83 -5.64 -2.91
C TRP A 107 -0.74 -6.40 -3.66
N ASP A 108 -1.12 -7.29 -4.56
CA ASP A 108 -0.19 -7.86 -5.54
C ASP A 108 0.12 -6.81 -6.60
N VAL A 109 1.34 -6.30 -6.56
CA VAL A 109 1.79 -5.16 -7.37
C VAL A 109 1.67 -5.43 -8.86
N ARG A 110 1.94 -6.66 -9.29
CA ARG A 110 2.01 -7.01 -10.71
C ARG A 110 0.68 -7.49 -11.27
N ARG A 111 -0.17 -8.06 -10.42
CA ARG A 111 -1.50 -8.58 -10.81
C ARG A 111 -2.63 -7.58 -10.60
N GLY A 112 -2.41 -6.53 -9.80
CA GLY A 112 -3.46 -5.58 -9.44
C GLY A 112 -4.56 -6.19 -8.58
N MET A 113 -4.23 -7.21 -7.79
CA MET A 113 -5.19 -7.92 -6.94
C MET A 113 -5.04 -7.49 -5.48
N ILE A 114 -6.16 -7.21 -4.81
CA ILE A 114 -6.19 -6.92 -3.37
C ILE A 114 -6.75 -8.12 -2.60
N LEU A 115 -6.01 -8.53 -1.58
CA LEU A 115 -6.45 -9.43 -0.53
C LEU A 115 -6.57 -8.64 0.76
N GLY A 116 -7.79 -8.52 1.28
CA GLY A 116 -8.06 -7.67 2.43
C GLY A 116 -8.75 -8.40 3.58
N ARG A 117 -8.64 -7.81 4.77
CA ARG A 117 -9.37 -8.25 5.95
C ARG A 117 -9.70 -7.05 6.85
N CYS A 118 -10.94 -7.01 7.30
CA CYS A 118 -11.38 -6.07 8.34
C CYS A 118 -11.15 -6.68 9.72
N GLU A 119 -10.60 -5.89 10.63
CA GLU A 119 -10.31 -6.27 12.01
C GLU A 119 -10.79 -5.20 12.98
N ARG A 120 -11.05 -5.61 14.22
CA ARG A 120 -11.46 -4.65 15.27
C ARG A 120 -10.30 -3.78 15.75
N LYS A 121 -9.07 -4.28 15.66
CA LYS A 121 -7.84 -3.62 16.13
C LYS A 121 -6.68 -3.88 15.17
N THR A 122 -5.69 -2.99 15.20
CA THR A 122 -4.41 -3.16 14.50
C THR A 122 -3.46 -4.00 15.34
N GLY A 123 -2.31 -4.35 14.76
CA GLY A 123 -1.19 -4.94 15.49
C GLY A 123 -0.71 -6.27 14.90
N ILE A 124 0.30 -6.83 15.55
CA ILE A 124 1.02 -8.04 15.12
C ILE A 124 0.09 -9.21 14.78
N GLN A 125 -0.85 -9.53 15.68
CA GLN A 125 -1.73 -10.69 15.54
C GLN A 125 -2.74 -10.51 14.40
N PRO A 126 -3.44 -9.35 14.29
CA PRO A 126 -4.13 -9.00 13.07
C PRO A 126 -3.22 -9.15 11.85
N PHE A 127 -2.09 -8.46 11.76
CA PHE A 127 -1.25 -8.50 10.56
C PHE A 127 -0.84 -9.92 10.16
N GLY A 128 -0.44 -10.76 11.13
CA GLY A 128 -0.12 -12.17 10.90
C GLY A 128 -1.26 -12.96 10.25
N ARG A 129 -2.50 -12.79 10.69
CA ARG A 129 -3.66 -13.44 10.07
C ARG A 129 -3.91 -13.01 8.62
N LEU A 130 -3.53 -11.78 8.24
CA LEU A 130 -3.57 -11.38 6.83
C LEU A 130 -2.50 -12.14 6.04
N VAL A 131 -1.27 -12.21 6.56
CA VAL A 131 -0.17 -12.97 5.93
C VAL A 131 -0.55 -14.44 5.76
N ASP A 132 -1.07 -15.10 6.80
CA ASP A 132 -1.57 -16.48 6.75
C ASP A 132 -2.60 -16.67 5.63
N ARG A 133 -3.58 -15.76 5.56
CA ARG A 133 -4.63 -15.81 4.54
C ARG A 133 -4.09 -15.66 3.11
N VAL A 134 -3.05 -14.86 2.91
CA VAL A 134 -2.41 -14.70 1.60
C VAL A 134 -1.66 -15.98 1.24
N LEU A 135 -0.87 -16.52 2.17
CA LEU A 135 0.02 -17.66 1.92
C LEU A 135 -0.71 -18.95 1.57
N VAL A 136 -1.96 -19.14 2.00
CA VAL A 136 -2.76 -20.33 1.68
C VAL A 136 -3.56 -20.22 0.38
N GLN A 137 -3.53 -19.06 -0.30
CA GLN A 137 -4.29 -18.84 -1.53
C GLN A 137 -3.42 -19.06 -2.77
N PRO A 138 -3.96 -19.67 -3.85
CA PRO A 138 -3.32 -19.62 -5.16
C PRO A 138 -3.20 -18.18 -5.67
N PRO A 139 -2.09 -17.81 -6.34
CA PRO A 139 -0.92 -18.64 -6.63
C PRO A 139 0.14 -18.68 -5.52
N TYR A 140 -0.06 -17.95 -4.42
CA TYR A 140 0.97 -17.67 -3.41
C TYR A 140 1.40 -18.90 -2.61
N VAL A 141 0.50 -19.88 -2.47
CA VAL A 141 0.79 -21.17 -1.86
C VAL A 141 1.89 -21.94 -2.60
N ASP A 142 1.97 -21.77 -3.93
CA ASP A 142 2.94 -22.43 -4.81
C ASP A 142 4.06 -21.48 -5.29
N ALA A 143 4.20 -20.32 -4.65
CA ALA A 143 5.20 -19.32 -5.00
C ALA A 143 6.62 -19.81 -4.71
N THR A 144 7.53 -19.56 -5.64
CA THR A 144 8.97 -19.78 -5.41
C THR A 144 9.52 -18.72 -4.49
N ARG A 145 9.17 -17.44 -4.72
CA ARG A 145 9.55 -16.33 -3.84
C ARG A 145 8.36 -15.39 -3.61
N LEU A 146 8.27 -14.87 -2.39
CA LEU A 146 7.35 -13.80 -2.04
C LEU A 146 8.15 -12.63 -1.47
N PHE A 147 7.99 -11.49 -2.10
CA PHE A 147 8.51 -10.22 -1.63
C PHE A 147 7.40 -9.47 -0.91
N PHE A 148 7.61 -9.14 0.34
CA PHE A 148 6.70 -8.33 1.14
C PHE A 148 7.26 -6.92 1.25
N VAL A 149 6.51 -5.93 0.78
CA VAL A 149 6.84 -4.52 0.93
C VAL A 149 5.85 -3.90 1.90
N VAL A 150 6.35 -3.45 3.03
CA VAL A 150 5.55 -2.90 4.13
C VAL A 150 6.12 -1.55 4.57
N ASP A 151 5.30 -0.74 5.23
CA ASP A 151 5.81 0.46 5.87
C ASP A 151 6.56 0.11 7.17
N ASN A 152 6.87 1.10 8.01
CA ASN A 152 7.55 0.85 9.28
C ASN A 152 6.57 0.85 10.46
N GLY A 153 5.34 0.41 10.20
CA GLY A 153 4.26 0.37 11.17
C GLY A 153 4.56 -0.56 12.35
N SER A 154 4.02 -0.23 13.52
CA SER A 154 4.30 -0.97 14.76
C SER A 154 3.96 -2.46 14.70
N SER A 155 3.04 -2.88 13.84
CA SER A 155 2.66 -4.28 13.65
C SER A 155 3.72 -5.11 12.95
N HIS A 156 4.59 -4.47 12.14
CA HIS A 156 5.57 -5.15 11.31
C HIS A 156 6.97 -4.50 11.34
N HIS A 157 7.26 -3.74 12.40
CA HIS A 157 8.53 -3.06 12.61
C HIS A 157 9.69 -4.00 13.00
N GLY A 158 10.82 -3.84 12.32
CA GLY A 158 12.14 -4.31 12.75
C GLY A 158 12.37 -5.82 12.67
N ARG A 159 13.56 -6.26 13.09
CA ARG A 159 14.04 -7.66 12.91
C ARG A 159 13.08 -8.72 13.46
N THR A 160 12.38 -8.44 14.56
CA THR A 160 11.41 -9.38 15.16
C THR A 160 10.22 -9.65 14.22
N SER A 161 9.75 -8.63 13.52
CA SER A 161 8.69 -8.77 12.52
C SER A 161 9.11 -9.71 11.39
N VAL A 162 10.36 -9.55 10.94
CA VAL A 162 10.90 -10.28 9.80
C VAL A 162 11.07 -11.74 10.14
N VAL A 163 11.66 -12.04 11.29
CA VAL A 163 11.80 -13.42 11.79
C VAL A 163 10.42 -14.08 11.88
N ARG A 164 9.39 -13.35 12.31
CA ARG A 164 8.02 -13.87 12.37
C ARG A 164 7.46 -14.16 10.97
N MET A 165 7.59 -13.24 10.03
CA MET A 165 7.07 -13.43 8.67
C MET A 165 7.77 -14.57 7.92
N GLN A 166 9.08 -14.72 8.11
CA GLN A 166 9.84 -15.86 7.58
C GLN A 166 9.33 -17.18 8.16
N LYS A 167 9.15 -17.26 9.49
CA LYS A 167 8.59 -18.46 10.14
C LYS A 167 7.21 -18.83 9.60
N THR A 168 6.33 -17.84 9.45
CA THR A 168 4.99 -18.05 8.89
C THR A 168 5.03 -18.55 7.45
N GLY A 169 5.91 -17.97 6.63
CA GLY A 169 6.17 -18.43 5.26
C GLY A 169 6.62 -19.89 5.21
N HIS A 170 7.58 -20.27 6.05
CA HIS A 170 8.11 -21.64 6.10
C HIS A 170 7.10 -22.66 6.65
N ALA A 171 6.38 -22.32 7.72
CA ALA A 171 5.40 -23.23 8.34
C ALA A 171 4.27 -23.62 7.38
N ASN A 172 3.81 -22.67 6.55
CA ASN A 172 2.77 -22.90 5.56
C ASN A 172 3.27 -23.59 4.28
N ARG A 173 4.60 -23.82 4.14
CA ARG A 173 5.25 -24.38 2.94
C ARG A 173 5.98 -25.70 3.18
N ALA A 174 5.81 -26.33 4.35
CA ALA A 174 6.43 -27.61 4.69
C ALA A 174 6.03 -28.70 3.66
N GLY A 175 6.78 -28.79 2.55
CA GLY A 175 6.48 -29.61 1.38
C GLY A 175 7.04 -29.09 0.05
N SER A 176 7.49 -27.82 -0.07
CA SER A 176 8.03 -27.27 -1.33
C SER A 176 9.36 -26.52 -1.16
N HIS A 177 10.29 -26.74 -2.10
CA HIS A 177 11.64 -26.16 -2.18
C HIS A 177 11.63 -24.65 -2.52
N ALA A 178 10.95 -23.82 -1.73
CA ALA A 178 10.90 -22.38 -1.91
C ALA A 178 11.83 -21.67 -0.90
N ASP A 179 13.02 -21.29 -1.37
CA ASP A 179 13.96 -20.46 -0.63
C ASP A 179 13.49 -19.00 -0.61
N SER A 180 13.40 -18.45 0.61
CA SER A 180 13.19 -17.05 1.01
C SER A 180 11.80 -16.39 0.85
N CYS A 181 11.26 -15.91 1.98
CA CYS A 181 10.34 -14.77 2.05
C CYS A 181 11.20 -13.53 2.35
N GLU A 182 11.19 -12.55 1.45
CA GLU A 182 12.07 -11.37 1.53
C GLU A 182 11.25 -10.11 1.80
N LEU A 183 11.62 -9.39 2.85
CA LEU A 183 10.96 -8.16 3.29
C LEU A 183 11.82 -6.95 2.92
N ALA A 184 11.21 -5.90 2.38
CA ALA A 184 11.89 -4.63 2.13
C ALA A 184 11.35 -3.56 3.10
N GLU A 185 12.24 -2.98 3.93
CA GLU A 185 11.92 -1.91 4.89
C GLU A 185 12.64 -0.58 4.51
N PRO A 186 11.97 0.58 4.52
CA PRO A 186 12.58 1.86 4.14
C PRO A 186 13.33 2.64 5.26
N ARG A 187 13.32 2.19 6.52
CA ARG A 187 13.81 3.01 7.66
C ARG A 187 14.67 2.30 8.71
N GLY A 188 15.02 1.04 8.51
CA GLY A 188 16.00 0.32 9.32
C GLY A 188 16.91 -0.46 8.39
N ASP A 189 18.20 -0.57 8.74
CA ASP A 189 19.09 -1.53 8.07
C ASP A 189 18.37 -2.88 7.97
N ARG A 190 18.21 -3.38 6.73
CA ARG A 190 17.91 -4.75 6.28
C ARG A 190 16.75 -4.79 5.27
N LEU A 191 17.09 -4.65 4.00
CA LEU A 191 16.81 -5.72 3.03
C LEU A 191 17.77 -6.87 3.43
N PHE A 192 17.22 -7.98 3.91
CA PHE A 192 17.87 -8.87 4.88
C PHE A 192 19.16 -9.55 4.38
N ASP A 193 20.31 -9.08 4.87
CA ASP A 193 21.64 -9.71 4.80
C ASP A 193 22.05 -10.18 3.38
N PHE A 194 22.79 -9.33 2.65
CA PHE A 194 23.76 -9.86 1.68
C PHE A 194 24.62 -10.90 2.43
N PRO A 195 24.68 -12.18 2.01
CA PRO A 195 25.78 -13.00 2.46
C PRO A 195 27.05 -12.32 1.96
N GLU A 196 28.02 -12.13 2.85
CA GLU A 196 29.37 -11.73 2.52
C GLU A 196 29.84 -12.53 1.30
N LYS A 197 29.79 -11.95 0.10
CA LYS A 197 30.59 -12.46 -1.01
C LYS A 197 32.01 -11.98 -0.80
N ARG A 198 32.66 -12.63 0.16
CA ARG A 198 34.11 -12.71 0.27
C ARG A 198 34.51 -14.10 -0.23
N CYS A 199 34.78 -14.16 -1.53
CA CYS A 199 35.77 -14.99 -2.24
C CYS A 199 35.62 -14.72 -3.74
#